data_AF-A0A1H0UST2-F1
#
_entry.id   AF-A0A1H0UST2-F1
#
_cell.length_a   1.000
_cell.length_b   1.000
_cell.length_c   1.000
_cell.angle_alpha   90.00
_cell.angle_beta   90.00
_cell.angle_gamma   90.00
#
_symmetry.space_group_name_H-M   'P 1'
#
loop_
_entity.id
_entity.type
_entity.pdbx_description
1 polymer ?
#
loop_
_entity_poly.entity_id
_entity_poly.type
_entity_poly.pdbx_seq_one_letter_code
_entity_poly.pdbx_strand_id
1 'polypeptide(L)'
;MYPGEIIPAHEAVPLNPGRPRVRLTVLNRADRPVQVGSHYHFAVANSGLEFDRDAAWGHRLDIAAGTAVRFEPGIEREVELVPIGGTRTVPGLRTEHSGSLDADRVDADGPDRPGKDRDD
;
A
#
# COMPACT_ATOMS: atom_id res chain seq x y z
N MET A 1 -43.37 -5.61 -9.03
CA MET A 1 -42.54 -4.44 -8.70
C MET A 1 -42.26 -4.49 -7.22
N TYR A 2 -40.99 -4.50 -6.82
CA TYR A 2 -40.58 -4.53 -5.41
C TYR A 2 -40.01 -3.16 -5.01
N PRO A 3 -40.63 -2.42 -4.06
CA PRO A 3 -40.07 -1.17 -3.57
C PRO A 3 -38.65 -1.36 -3.03
N GLY A 4 -37.70 -0.56 -3.51
CA GLY A 4 -36.28 -0.64 -3.14
C GLY A 4 -35.44 -1.62 -3.95
N GLU A 5 -36.01 -2.28 -4.96
CA GLU A 5 -35.26 -3.16 -5.85
C GLU A 5 -34.20 -2.40 -6.65
N ILE A 6 -32.97 -2.92 -6.63
CA ILE A 6 -31.89 -2.48 -7.50
C ILE A 6 -31.79 -3.49 -8.63
N ILE A 7 -31.98 -3.03 -9.86
CA ILE A 7 -31.80 -3.82 -11.07
C ILE A 7 -30.44 -3.41 -11.67
N PRO A 8 -29.34 -4.13 -11.37
CA PRO A 8 -28.03 -3.77 -11.91
C PRO A 8 -27.94 -4.07 -13.40
N ALA A 9 -27.04 -3.38 -14.09
CA ALA A 9 -26.62 -3.80 -15.41
C ALA A 9 -25.87 -5.14 -15.33
N HIS A 10 -25.90 -5.91 -16.43
CA HIS A 10 -25.17 -7.18 -16.51
C HIS A 10 -23.65 -7.00 -16.62
N GLU A 11 -23.20 -5.83 -17.08
CA GLU A 11 -21.78 -5.57 -17.30
C GLU A 11 -21.06 -5.23 -15.99
N ALA A 12 -19.89 -5.83 -15.80
CA ALA A 12 -19.05 -5.55 -14.66
C ALA A 12 -18.40 -4.15 -14.79
N VAL A 13 -18.29 -3.44 -13.68
CA VAL A 13 -17.57 -2.16 -13.64
C VAL A 13 -16.06 -2.45 -13.71
N PRO A 14 -15.31 -1.92 -14.68
CA PRO A 14 -13.87 -2.15 -14.78
C PRO A 14 -13.13 -1.48 -13.62
N LEU A 15 -12.22 -2.22 -13.00
CA LEU A 15 -11.38 -1.72 -11.92
C LEU A 15 -10.14 -1.02 -12.48
N ASN A 16 -9.94 0.24 -12.09
CA ASN A 16 -8.75 1.04 -12.42
C ASN A 16 -8.36 0.97 -13.91
N PRO A 17 -9.30 1.25 -14.85
CA PRO A 17 -9.06 1.06 -16.28
C PRO A 17 -7.88 1.90 -16.77
N GLY A 18 -7.06 1.29 -17.64
CA GLY A 18 -5.91 1.96 -18.27
C GLY A 18 -4.71 2.24 -17.35
N ARG A 19 -4.75 1.85 -16.07
CA ARG A 19 -3.61 2.05 -15.17
C ARG A 19 -2.55 0.95 -15.37
N PRO A 20 -1.25 1.29 -15.35
CA PRO A 20 -0.19 0.30 -15.37
C PRO A 20 -0.22 -0.53 -14.07
N ARG A 21 0.11 -1.82 -14.19
CA ARG A 21 0.09 -2.78 -13.08
C ARG A 21 1.49 -3.32 -12.84
N VAL A 22 1.85 -3.42 -11.56
CA VAL A 22 3.04 -4.15 -11.11
C VAL A 22 2.56 -5.32 -10.26
N ARG A 23 3.13 -6.49 -10.51
CA ARG A 23 2.80 -7.72 -9.78
C ARG A 23 3.95 -8.08 -8.87
N LEU A 24 3.65 -8.32 -7.60
CA LEU A 24 4.64 -8.67 -6.59
C LEU A 24 4.19 -9.88 -5.78
N THR A 25 5.15 -10.76 -5.47
CA THR A 25 4.98 -11.80 -4.45
C THR A 25 5.34 -11.22 -3.09
N VAL A 26 4.46 -11.42 -2.11
CA VAL A 26 4.60 -10.88 -0.76
C VAL A 26 4.55 -12.02 0.24
N LEU A 27 5.56 -12.09 1.12
CA LEU A 27 5.63 -13.07 2.20
C LEU A 27 5.51 -12.37 3.54
N ASN A 28 4.62 -12.83 4.41
CA ASN A 28 4.61 -12.37 5.80
C ASN A 28 5.58 -13.19 6.66
N ARG A 29 6.73 -12.61 7.01
CA ARG A 29 7.72 -13.20 7.92
C ARG A 29 7.39 -12.99 9.40
N ALA A 30 6.40 -12.15 9.72
CA ALA A 30 5.98 -11.95 11.11
C ALA A 30 5.15 -13.15 11.62
N ASP A 31 5.05 -13.25 12.94
CA ASP A 31 4.29 -14.27 13.67
C ASP A 31 2.78 -13.97 13.74
N ARG A 32 2.36 -12.79 13.27
CA ARG A 32 0.98 -12.32 13.31
C ARG A 32 0.49 -11.95 11.91
N PRO A 33 -0.81 -12.12 11.64
CA PRO A 33 -1.38 -11.74 10.37
C PRO A 33 -1.32 -10.22 10.15
N VAL A 34 -1.09 -9.83 8.90
CA VAL A 34 -1.06 -8.43 8.47
C VAL A 34 -2.16 -8.20 7.44
N GLN A 35 -2.87 -7.09 7.54
CA GLN A 35 -3.89 -6.69 6.57
C GLN A 35 -3.58 -5.29 6.03
N VAL A 36 -3.56 -5.14 4.71
CA VAL A 36 -3.23 -3.88 4.04
C VAL A 36 -4.41 -3.43 3.18
N GLY A 37 -4.85 -2.19 3.38
CA GLY A 37 -6.01 -1.61 2.69
C GLY A 37 -5.70 -1.14 1.26
N SER A 38 -6.75 -1.02 0.45
CA SER A 38 -6.72 -0.65 -0.98
C SER A 38 -5.93 0.63 -1.34
N HIS A 39 -5.85 1.61 -0.42
CA HIS A 39 -5.24 2.93 -0.67
C HIS A 39 -4.00 3.22 0.20
N TYR A 40 -3.50 2.22 0.92
CA TYR A 40 -2.26 2.36 1.66
C TYR A 40 -1.07 2.40 0.68
N HIS A 41 -0.07 3.24 0.95
CA HIS A 41 1.17 3.27 0.16
C HIS A 41 1.94 1.98 0.41
N PHE A 42 1.90 1.06 -0.56
CA PHE A 42 2.24 -0.34 -0.32
C PHE A 42 3.70 -0.52 0.09
N ALA A 43 4.63 0.25 -0.49
CA ALA A 43 6.04 0.21 -0.13
C ALA A 43 6.32 0.42 1.36
N VAL A 44 5.47 1.15 2.09
CA VAL A 44 5.69 1.46 3.51
C VAL A 44 4.85 0.60 4.45
N ALA A 45 4.21 -0.46 3.93
CA ALA A 45 3.46 -1.43 4.72
C ALA A 45 4.34 -2.11 5.77
N ASN A 46 3.73 -2.85 6.70
CA ASN A 46 4.38 -3.53 7.82
C ASN A 46 5.73 -4.17 7.42
N SER A 47 6.80 -3.91 8.19
CA SER A 47 8.16 -4.41 7.91
C SER A 47 8.29 -5.93 7.98
N GLY A 48 7.34 -6.62 8.62
CA GLY A 48 7.24 -8.08 8.59
C GLY A 48 6.84 -8.65 7.23
N LEU A 49 6.39 -7.81 6.28
CA LEU A 49 6.14 -8.24 4.90
C LEU A 49 7.43 -8.12 4.08
N GLU A 50 7.87 -9.22 3.48
CA GLU A 50 9.01 -9.29 2.57
C GLU A 50 8.51 -9.24 1.12
N PHE A 51 8.99 -8.26 0.37
CA PHE A 51 8.75 -8.02 -1.06
C PHE A 51 9.66 -6.90 -1.57
N ASP A 52 9.68 -6.66 -2.88
CA ASP A 52 10.42 -5.54 -3.50
C ASP A 52 9.76 -4.19 -3.18
N ARG A 53 10.35 -3.47 -2.23
CA ARG A 53 9.86 -2.19 -1.72
C ARG A 53 10.03 -1.05 -2.72
N ASP A 54 11.07 -1.12 -3.56
CA ASP A 54 11.34 -0.08 -4.56
C ASP A 54 10.39 -0.21 -5.74
N ALA A 55 10.10 -1.43 -6.20
CA ALA A 55 9.05 -1.67 -7.20
C ALA A 55 7.65 -1.26 -6.70
N ALA A 56 7.40 -1.34 -5.39
CA ALA A 56 6.15 -0.91 -4.78
C ALA A 56 6.06 0.61 -4.51
N TRP A 57 7.14 1.38 -4.71
CA TRP A 57 7.18 2.79 -4.35
C TRP A 57 6.15 3.60 -5.13
N GLY A 58 5.38 4.45 -4.44
CA GLY A 58 4.28 5.21 -5.02
C GLY A 58 3.12 4.39 -5.60
N HIS A 59 2.97 3.13 -5.19
CA HIS A 59 1.86 2.26 -5.60
C HIS A 59 0.94 1.89 -4.42
N ARG A 60 -0.28 1.47 -4.75
CA ARG A 60 -1.31 0.93 -3.85
C ARG A 60 -1.91 -0.35 -4.46
N LEU A 61 -2.59 -1.17 -3.65
CA LEU A 61 -3.24 -2.40 -4.12
C LEU A 61 -4.28 -2.12 -5.22
N ASP A 62 -4.25 -2.92 -6.29
CA ASP A 62 -5.23 -2.90 -7.37
C ASP A 62 -6.47 -3.72 -6.99
N ILE A 63 -7.17 -3.26 -5.96
CA ILE A 63 -8.40 -3.87 -5.46
C ILE A 63 -9.50 -2.82 -5.32
N ALA A 64 -10.75 -3.27 -5.16
CA ALA A 64 -11.89 -2.38 -4.95
C ALA A 64 -11.65 -1.44 -3.75
N ALA A 65 -12.02 -0.17 -3.91
CA ALA A 65 -11.87 0.83 -2.86
C ALA A 65 -12.60 0.40 -1.57
N GLY A 66 -11.98 0.64 -0.42
CA GLY A 66 -12.50 0.23 0.89
C GLY A 66 -12.23 -1.22 1.29
N THR A 67 -11.71 -2.06 0.37
CA THR A 67 -11.31 -3.44 0.68
C THR A 67 -9.83 -3.54 1.09
N ALA A 68 -9.38 -4.74 1.47
CA ALA A 68 -8.03 -5.02 1.94
C ALA A 68 -7.57 -6.44 1.57
N VAL A 69 -6.25 -6.64 1.52
CA VAL A 69 -5.63 -7.97 1.39
C VAL A 69 -5.03 -8.38 2.72
N ARG A 70 -5.29 -9.63 3.11
CA ARG A 70 -4.74 -10.26 4.32
C ARG A 70 -3.61 -11.21 3.97
N PHE A 71 -2.53 -11.13 4.73
CA PHE A 71 -1.31 -11.93 4.63
C PHE A 71 -1.13 -12.74 5.92
N GLU A 72 -1.25 -14.06 5.81
CA GLU A 72 -1.03 -14.99 6.93
C GLU A 72 0.47 -15.23 7.15
N PRO A 73 0.92 -15.45 8.40
CA PRO A 73 2.30 -15.82 8.70
C PRO A 73 2.82 -16.99 7.85
N GLY A 74 4.00 -16.81 7.25
CA GLY A 74 4.70 -17.84 6.48
C GLY A 74 4.10 -18.18 5.12
N ILE A 75 3.02 -17.52 4.69
CA ILE A 75 2.36 -17.80 3.41
C ILE A 75 2.67 -16.68 2.42
N GLU A 76 3.18 -17.08 1.25
CA GLU A 76 3.37 -16.18 0.11
C GLU A 76 2.04 -15.89 -0.57
N ARG A 77 1.87 -14.65 -1.03
CA ARG A 77 0.70 -14.21 -1.79
C ARG A 77 1.11 -13.24 -2.89
N GLU A 78 0.61 -13.49 -4.09
CA GLU A 78 0.75 -12.56 -5.21
C GLU A 78 -0.29 -11.43 -5.08
N VAL A 79 0.15 -10.20 -5.33
CA VAL A 79 -0.71 -9.01 -5.40
C VAL A 79 -0.40 -8.17 -6.63
N GLU A 80 -1.41 -7.46 -7.11
CA GLU A 80 -1.25 -6.44 -8.14
C GLU A 80 -1.35 -5.05 -7.53
N LEU A 81 -0.50 -4.15 -8.01
CA LEU A 81 -0.41 -2.78 -7.56
C LEU A 81 -0.63 -1.82 -8.73
N VAL A 82 -1.27 -0.68 -8.45
CA VAL A 82 -1.42 0.44 -9.37
C VAL A 82 -0.81 1.71 -8.76
N PRO A 83 -0.33 2.67 -9.58
CA PRO A 83 0.20 3.92 -9.06
C PRO A 83 -0.83 4.67 -8.23
N ILE A 84 -0.39 5.30 -7.15
CA ILE A 84 -1.16 6.36 -6.49
C ILE A 84 -1.37 7.48 -7.52
N GLY A 85 -2.61 7.97 -7.63
CA GLY A 85 -2.97 9.05 -8.56
C GLY A 85 -2.94 10.43 -7.89
N GLY A 86 -3.48 11.44 -8.56
CA GLY A 86 -3.54 12.81 -8.03
C GLY A 86 -2.16 13.45 -7.95
N THR A 87 -1.90 14.25 -6.90
CA THR A 87 -0.61 14.93 -6.68
C THR A 87 0.50 14.00 -6.22
N ARG A 88 0.20 12.71 -5.98
CA ARG A 88 1.17 11.69 -5.53
C ARG A 88 1.94 12.12 -4.29
N THR A 89 1.22 12.73 -3.34
CA THR A 89 1.73 13.14 -2.04
C THR A 89 1.12 12.27 -0.95
N VAL A 90 1.95 11.65 -0.12
CA VAL A 90 1.52 10.85 1.04
C VAL A 90 1.88 11.64 2.30
N PRO A 91 0.96 12.42 2.91
CA PRO A 91 1.31 13.31 4.02
C PRO A 91 1.54 12.61 5.37
N GLY A 92 1.32 11.29 5.47
CA GLY A 92 1.37 10.57 6.75
C GLY A 92 1.63 9.07 6.57
N LEU A 93 0.88 8.22 7.31
CA LEU A 93 1.12 6.79 7.49
C LEU A 93 2.40 6.51 8.30
N ARG A 94 3.56 6.67 7.67
CA ARG A 94 4.87 6.59 8.31
C ARG A 94 5.60 7.88 8.02
N THR A 95 5.84 8.68 9.05
CA THR A 95 6.34 10.05 8.93
C THR A 95 7.68 10.12 8.19
N GLU A 96 8.53 9.11 8.39
CA GLU A 96 9.82 8.93 7.71
C GLU A 96 9.72 8.72 6.19
N HIS A 97 8.52 8.43 5.67
CA HIS A 97 8.24 8.28 4.24
C HIS A 97 7.13 9.23 3.77
N SER A 98 6.82 10.25 4.55
CA SER A 98 5.81 11.24 4.19
C SER A 98 6.36 12.24 3.16
N GLY A 99 5.48 12.81 2.35
CA GLY A 99 5.80 13.86 1.38
C GLY A 99 5.47 13.47 -0.06
N SER A 100 6.13 14.16 -0.99
CA SER A 100 5.98 13.89 -2.42
C SER A 100 6.67 12.58 -2.79
N LEU A 101 5.97 11.71 -3.53
CA LEU A 101 6.52 10.43 -3.99
C LEU A 101 7.43 10.58 -5.21
N ASP A 102 7.37 11.72 -5.88
CA ASP A 102 8.09 12.03 -7.12
C ASP A 102 9.19 13.09 -6.93
N ALA A 103 9.40 13.58 -5.70
CA ALA A 103 10.58 14.38 -5.40
C ALA A 103 11.82 13.50 -5.46
N ASP A 104 12.93 14.02 -5.98
CA ASP A 104 14.22 13.33 -5.95
C ASP A 104 14.46 12.81 -4.53
N ARG A 105 14.65 11.49 -4.41
CA ARG A 105 14.94 10.82 -3.13
C ARG A 105 16.21 11.46 -2.57
N VAL A 106 16.06 12.47 -1.71
CA VAL A 106 17.17 12.95 -0.89
C VAL A 106 17.44 11.81 0.08
N ASP A 107 18.63 11.25 -0.01
CA ASP A 107 19.07 10.09 0.75
C ASP A 107 18.67 10.21 2.23
N ALA A 108 17.88 9.24 2.71
CA ALA A 108 17.46 9.17 4.10
C ALA A 108 18.58 8.69 5.04
N ASP A 109 19.84 8.84 4.63
CA ASP A 109 21.04 8.47 5.38
C ASP A 109 21.86 9.72 5.77
N GLY A 110 21.16 10.75 6.25
CA GLY A 110 21.76 11.90 6.93
C GLY A 110 22.05 11.57 8.40
N PRO A 111 23.18 12.03 8.96
CA PRO A 111 23.74 11.48 10.18
C PRO A 111 22.95 11.90 11.43
N ASP A 112 22.82 10.94 12.35
CA ASP A 112 22.69 11.13 13.79
C ASP A 112 21.46 11.93 14.28
N ARG A 113 20.41 11.20 14.68
CA ARG A 113 19.39 11.78 15.56
C ARG A 113 19.97 11.85 16.98
N PRO A 114 19.99 13.03 17.64
CA PRO A 114 20.43 13.10 19.02
C PRO A 114 19.56 12.19 19.87
N GLY A 115 20.24 11.42 20.74
CA GLY A 115 19.64 10.47 21.66
C GLY A 115 18.46 11.10 22.39
N LYS A 116 17.36 10.35 22.45
CA LYS A 116 16.28 10.66 23.39
C LYS A 116 16.88 10.46 24.78
N ASP A 117 17.28 11.56 25.41
CA ASP A 117 17.65 11.60 26.82
C ASP A 117 16.55 10.87 27.60
N ARG A 118 16.96 9.76 28.19
CA ARG A 118 16.23 9.11 29.26
C ARG A 118 16.68 9.83 30.51
N ASP A 119 15.90 10.78 30.97
CA ASP A 119 15.96 11.25 32.35
C ASP A 119 14.57 11.07 32.97
N ASP A 120 14.58 10.25 34.04
CA ASP A 120 13.65 10.06 35.16
C ASP A 120 12.16 9.72 34.94
#